data_AF-A0A2X3UFW2-F1
#
_entry.id   AF-A0A2X3UFW2-F1
#
_cell.length_a   1.000
_cell.length_b   1.000
_cell.length_c   1.000
_cell.angle_alpha   90.00
_cell.angle_beta   90.00
_cell.angle_gamma   90.00
#
_symmetry.space_group_name_H-M   'P 1'
#
loop_
_entity.id
_entity.type
_entity.pdbx_description
1 polymer ?
#
loop_
_entity_poly.entity_id
_entity_poly.type
_entity_poly.pdbx_seq_one_letter_code
_entity_poly.pdbx_strand_id
1 'polypeptide(L)'
;MVKSIVILIETVTMKTPAVYSDGSFKTFSDSETTAQKLVDSGVVNTFAFGPTLVENGKVAVSENEEVGQDMADNPRTAIVVNEESDGSVHYIVIVSDGRTSESSGLTLYEMAELMKSYGVMTGYNLNGGDSSTMYSNGQVINKPTHKRKQNLRKGGERYRLHRLLKNLLASTFSPPILV
;
A
#
# COMPACT_ATOMS: atom_id res chain seq x y z
N MET A 1 -16.55 -3.08 -23.17
CA MET A 1 -16.91 -1.72 -22.68
C MET A 1 -15.88 -1.30 -21.64
N VAL A 2 -15.07 -0.28 -21.92
CA VAL A 2 -14.13 0.33 -20.96
C VAL A 2 -14.95 1.11 -19.93
N LYS A 3 -14.71 0.88 -18.63
CA LYS A 3 -15.53 1.48 -17.55
C LYS A 3 -14.80 2.55 -16.72
N SER A 4 -13.48 2.74 -16.85
CA SER A 4 -12.76 3.94 -16.38
C SER A 4 -11.34 4.03 -16.97
N ILE A 5 -10.88 5.27 -17.21
CA ILE A 5 -9.49 5.71 -17.33
C ILE A 5 -9.43 7.02 -16.55
N VAL A 6 -8.52 7.16 -15.58
CA VAL A 6 -8.14 8.47 -15.03
C VAL A 6 -6.63 8.50 -14.90
N ILE A 7 -6.01 9.44 -15.60
CA ILE A 7 -4.58 9.76 -15.52
C ILE A 7 -4.50 11.15 -14.88
N LEU A 8 -3.88 11.25 -13.70
CA LEU A 8 -3.47 12.52 -13.12
C LEU A 8 -1.97 12.45 -12.86
N ILE A 9 -1.22 13.35 -13.48
CA ILE A 9 0.23 13.52 -13.30
C ILE A 9 0.39 14.79 -12.46
N GLU A 10 0.97 14.67 -11.28
CA GLU A 10 1.53 15.81 -10.56
C GLU A 10 2.99 15.49 -10.22
N THR A 11 3.86 16.39 -10.65
CA THR A 11 5.30 16.20 -10.81
C THR A 11 5.99 15.83 -9.50
N VAL A 12 6.35 14.55 -9.36
CA VAL A 12 7.56 14.13 -8.62
C VAL A 12 8.10 12.89 -9.33
N THR A 13 9.43 12.79 -9.44
CA THR A 13 10.22 11.68 -10.00
C THR A 13 10.00 10.36 -9.22
N MET A 14 8.77 9.86 -9.19
CA MET A 14 8.37 8.65 -8.48
C MET A 14 7.80 7.65 -9.48
N LYS A 15 8.09 6.36 -9.29
CA LYS A 15 7.49 5.32 -10.13
C LYS A 15 5.98 5.27 -9.89
N THR A 16 5.19 5.29 -10.95
CA THR A 16 3.72 5.27 -10.89
C THR A 16 3.20 3.84 -11.10
N PRO A 17 2.33 3.31 -10.23
CA PRO A 17 1.70 2.01 -10.41
C PRO A 17 0.64 2.02 -11.52
N ALA A 18 0.59 0.93 -12.27
CA ALA A 18 -0.39 0.65 -13.30
C ALA A 18 -0.99 -0.75 -13.09
N VAL A 19 -2.31 -0.84 -13.20
CA VAL A 19 -3.07 -2.09 -13.28
C VAL A 19 -3.44 -2.34 -14.73
N TYR A 20 -3.10 -3.53 -15.22
CA TYR A 20 -3.38 -3.97 -16.58
C TYR A 20 -4.70 -4.72 -16.65
N SER A 21 -5.26 -4.87 -17.85
CA SER A 21 -6.55 -5.53 -18.08
C SER A 21 -6.56 -7.01 -17.71
N ASP A 22 -5.39 -7.65 -17.65
CA ASP A 22 -5.19 -9.02 -17.16
C ASP A 22 -5.09 -9.09 -15.62
N GLY A 23 -5.17 -7.94 -14.95
CA GLY A 23 -5.03 -7.82 -13.50
C GLY A 23 -3.59 -7.67 -13.04
N SER A 24 -2.57 -7.80 -13.90
CA SER A 24 -1.17 -7.62 -13.50
C SER A 24 -0.88 -6.18 -13.07
N PHE A 25 0.15 -6.02 -12.24
CA PHE A 25 0.53 -4.73 -11.67
C PHE A 25 2.01 -4.44 -11.91
N LYS A 26 2.31 -3.27 -12.47
CA LYS A 26 3.70 -2.83 -12.72
C LYS A 26 3.84 -1.36 -12.35
N THR A 27 5.06 -0.94 -12.04
CA THR A 27 5.37 0.48 -11.88
C THR A 27 6.14 0.99 -13.10
N PHE A 28 5.95 2.25 -13.47
CA PHE A 28 6.65 2.89 -14.59
C PHE A 28 7.16 4.28 -14.19
N SER A 29 8.23 4.76 -14.83
CA SER A 29 8.63 6.16 -14.72
C SER A 29 7.89 7.01 -15.76
N ASP A 30 7.42 8.19 -15.35
CA ASP A 30 6.78 9.15 -16.25
C ASP A 30 7.71 9.59 -17.40
N SER A 31 9.03 9.49 -17.23
CA SER A 31 10.02 9.78 -18.28
C SER A 31 10.17 8.68 -19.33
N GLU A 32 9.64 7.47 -19.08
CA GLU A 32 9.87 6.28 -19.92
C GLU A 32 8.69 5.93 -20.83
N THR A 33 7.51 6.50 -20.58
CA THR A 33 6.27 6.12 -21.27
C THR A 33 5.39 7.33 -21.62
N THR A 34 4.29 7.09 -22.34
CA THR A 34 3.24 8.08 -22.59
C THR A 34 1.89 7.49 -22.21
N ALA A 35 0.91 8.36 -21.96
CA ALA A 35 -0.47 7.94 -21.70
C ALA A 35 -1.01 6.99 -22.79
N GLN A 36 -0.76 7.30 -24.07
CA GLN A 36 -1.19 6.45 -25.18
C GLN A 36 -0.51 5.07 -25.16
N LYS A 37 0.81 5.02 -24.90
CA LYS A 37 1.52 3.75 -24.78
C LYS A 37 1.00 2.88 -23.63
N LEU A 38 0.58 3.48 -22.52
CA LEU A 38 -0.04 2.76 -21.40
C LEU A 38 -1.42 2.21 -21.79
N VAL A 39 -2.24 2.99 -22.49
CA VAL A 39 -3.53 2.51 -22.99
C VAL A 39 -3.34 1.36 -23.99
N ASP A 40 -2.41 1.53 -24.93
CA ASP A 40 -2.10 0.52 -25.95
C ASP A 40 -1.52 -0.76 -25.34
N SER A 41 -0.82 -0.65 -24.20
CA SER A 41 -0.29 -1.80 -23.45
C SER A 41 -1.33 -2.47 -22.54
N GLY A 42 -2.58 -1.99 -22.53
CA GLY A 42 -3.68 -2.60 -21.78
C GLY A 42 -3.83 -2.10 -20.34
N VAL A 43 -3.23 -0.97 -19.97
CA VAL A 43 -3.45 -0.35 -18.66
C VAL A 43 -4.89 0.14 -18.54
N VAL A 44 -5.54 -0.23 -17.44
CA VAL A 44 -6.92 0.15 -17.11
C VAL A 44 -7.01 1.12 -15.94
N ASN A 45 -6.02 1.14 -15.04
CA ASN A 45 -5.93 2.12 -13.96
C ASN A 45 -4.47 2.50 -13.68
N THR A 46 -4.25 3.75 -13.29
CA THR A 46 -3.00 4.21 -12.66
C THR A 46 -3.31 4.94 -11.36
N PHE A 47 -2.36 4.98 -10.44
CA PHE A 47 -2.51 5.69 -9.17
C PHE A 47 -1.29 6.60 -8.94
N ALA A 48 -1.49 7.91 -8.83
CA ALA A 48 -0.42 8.85 -8.56
C ALA A 48 -0.26 9.07 -7.04
N PHE A 49 0.47 8.18 -6.39
CA PHE A 49 0.88 8.30 -4.98
C PHE A 49 2.36 7.96 -4.87
N GLY A 50 2.76 7.28 -3.80
CA GLY A 50 4.14 6.81 -3.61
C GLY A 50 4.62 7.01 -2.19
N PRO A 51 5.81 6.47 -1.87
CA PRO A 51 6.70 5.70 -2.75
C PRO A 51 6.29 4.23 -2.95
N THR A 52 6.99 3.54 -3.86
CA THR A 52 7.05 2.08 -3.86
C THR A 52 7.65 1.62 -2.53
N LEU A 53 6.97 0.74 -1.81
CA LEU A 53 7.39 0.27 -0.48
C LEU A 53 8.18 -1.03 -0.59
N VAL A 54 7.75 -1.95 -1.46
CA VAL A 54 8.42 -3.23 -1.72
C VAL A 54 8.54 -3.42 -3.23
N GLU A 55 9.74 -3.78 -3.69
CA GLU A 55 10.04 -4.08 -5.09
C GLU A 55 10.87 -5.37 -5.16
N ASN A 56 10.42 -6.33 -5.97
CA ASN A 56 11.06 -7.64 -6.13
C ASN A 56 11.29 -8.36 -4.78
N GLY A 57 10.32 -8.28 -3.88
CA GLY A 57 10.39 -8.90 -2.54
C GLY A 57 11.33 -8.18 -1.55
N LYS A 58 11.86 -7.02 -1.91
CA LYS A 58 12.79 -6.24 -1.08
C LYS A 58 12.17 -4.90 -0.71
N VAL A 59 12.43 -4.43 0.51
CA VAL A 59 12.06 -3.08 0.93
C VAL A 59 12.75 -2.06 0.03
N ALA A 60 11.96 -1.16 -0.54
CA ALA A 60 12.38 -0.15 -1.52
C ALA A 60 12.46 1.27 -0.94
N VAL A 61 12.15 1.43 0.35
CA VAL A 61 12.29 2.68 1.10
C VAL A 61 13.31 2.55 2.22
N SER A 62 14.07 3.60 2.50
CA SER A 62 14.90 3.67 3.72
C SER A 62 14.12 4.22 4.92
N GLU A 63 14.66 4.04 6.13
CA GLU A 63 14.14 4.67 7.35
C GLU A 63 14.09 6.20 7.27
N ASN A 64 14.88 6.81 6.38
CA ASN A 64 14.95 8.25 6.15
C ASN A 64 14.12 8.72 4.95
N GLU A 65 13.53 7.78 4.21
CA GLU A 65 12.80 8.06 2.97
C GLU A 65 11.34 8.34 3.31
N GLU A 66 11.10 9.58 3.74
CA GLU A 66 9.78 10.09 4.05
C GLU A 66 9.47 11.35 3.25
N VAL A 67 8.27 11.39 2.66
CA VAL A 67 7.82 12.51 1.85
C VAL A 67 7.20 13.56 2.78
N GLY A 68 7.84 14.71 2.97
CA GLY A 68 7.26 15.88 3.65
C GLY A 68 7.27 15.86 5.20
N GLN A 69 6.34 16.61 5.81
CA GLN A 69 6.33 17.00 7.24
C GLN A 69 5.95 15.89 8.24
N ASP A 70 5.88 14.62 7.84
CA ASP A 70 5.27 13.55 8.62
C ASP A 70 6.29 12.48 9.04
N MET A 71 7.35 12.94 9.71
CA MET A 71 8.48 12.18 10.31
C MET A 71 8.11 11.12 11.38
N ALA A 72 6.84 10.74 11.48
CA ALA A 72 6.29 10.01 12.63
C ALA A 72 5.30 8.91 12.22
N ASP A 73 5.09 7.97 13.14
CA ASP A 73 4.01 6.99 13.12
C ASP A 73 2.69 7.67 12.69
N ASN A 74 2.16 7.24 11.55
CA ASN A 74 0.97 7.83 10.94
C ASN A 74 -0.01 6.77 10.50
N PRO A 75 -1.31 7.08 10.39
CA PRO A 75 -2.21 6.23 9.63
C PRO A 75 -1.67 6.06 8.20
N ARG A 76 -1.66 4.83 7.69
CA ARG A 76 -1.12 4.51 6.37
C ARG A 76 -2.14 3.71 5.58
N THR A 77 -2.20 3.96 4.27
CA THR A 77 -2.91 3.14 3.32
C THR A 77 -1.92 2.64 2.30
N ALA A 78 -1.96 1.36 1.97
CA ALA A 78 -1.08 0.79 0.97
C ALA A 78 -1.78 -0.32 0.19
N ILE A 79 -1.30 -0.58 -1.01
CA ILE A 79 -1.78 -1.65 -1.88
C ILE A 79 -0.64 -2.60 -2.20
N VAL A 80 -0.97 -3.88 -2.21
CA VAL A 80 -0.10 -5.00 -2.53
C VAL A 80 -0.72 -5.75 -3.68
N VAL A 81 0.13 -6.20 -4.59
CA VAL A 81 -0.27 -7.12 -5.65
C VAL A 81 0.64 -8.33 -5.63
N ASN A 82 0.02 -9.49 -5.42
CA ASN A 82 0.68 -10.79 -5.47
C ASN A 82 0.20 -11.53 -6.72
N GLU A 83 1.15 -11.88 -7.58
CA GLU A 83 0.92 -12.76 -8.71
C GLU A 83 1.43 -14.15 -8.33
N GLU A 84 0.54 -15.13 -8.39
CA GLU A 84 0.83 -16.53 -8.07
C GLU A 84 1.45 -17.23 -9.28
N SER A 85 2.10 -18.37 -9.03
CA SER A 85 2.76 -19.16 -10.08
C SER A 85 1.79 -19.69 -11.16
N ASP A 86 0.50 -19.74 -10.86
CA ASP A 86 -0.56 -20.15 -11.80
C ASP A 86 -1.17 -18.99 -12.60
N GLY A 87 -0.65 -17.77 -12.43
CA GLY A 87 -1.13 -16.55 -13.09
C GLY A 87 -2.29 -15.85 -12.37
N SER A 88 -2.74 -16.35 -11.21
CA SER A 88 -3.73 -15.66 -10.39
C SER A 88 -3.17 -14.38 -9.80
N VAL A 89 -3.94 -13.30 -9.81
CA VAL A 89 -3.54 -12.03 -9.21
C VAL A 89 -4.44 -11.67 -8.03
N HIS A 90 -3.81 -11.41 -6.89
CA HIS A 90 -4.46 -11.01 -5.65
C HIS A 90 -4.08 -9.59 -5.26
N TYR A 91 -5.09 -8.79 -4.97
CA TYR A 91 -4.94 -7.45 -4.43
C TYR A 91 -5.18 -7.46 -2.93
N ILE A 92 -4.24 -6.90 -2.16
CA ILE A 92 -4.40 -6.70 -0.71
C ILE A 92 -4.30 -5.20 -0.44
N VAL A 93 -5.32 -4.66 0.21
CA VAL A 93 -5.29 -3.29 0.72
C VAL A 93 -5.01 -3.33 2.21
N ILE A 94 -3.95 -2.63 2.62
CA ILE A 94 -3.55 -2.52 4.02
C ILE A 94 -3.90 -1.11 4.49
N VAL A 95 -4.70 -1.03 5.56
CA VAL A 95 -4.96 0.23 6.28
C VAL A 95 -4.45 0.06 7.70
N SER A 96 -3.51 0.91 8.08
CA SER A 96 -3.03 1.04 9.45
C SER A 96 -3.67 2.27 10.07
N ASP A 97 -4.39 2.09 11.18
CA ASP A 97 -4.82 3.20 12.02
C ASP A 97 -3.60 3.84 12.70
N GLY A 98 -3.71 5.13 13.05
CA GLY A 98 -2.66 5.85 13.76
C GLY A 98 -3.22 7.07 14.48
N ARG A 99 -2.40 7.75 15.28
CA ARG A 99 -2.80 8.93 16.09
C ARG A 99 -3.93 8.62 17.10
N THR A 100 -4.06 7.36 17.53
CA THR A 100 -5.01 6.91 18.55
C THR A 100 -4.29 6.43 19.82
N SER A 101 -5.03 6.16 20.90
CA SER A 101 -4.44 5.56 22.11
C SER A 101 -4.01 4.10 21.93
N GLU A 102 -4.57 3.44 20.92
CA GLU A 102 -4.36 2.03 20.60
C GLU A 102 -3.23 1.88 19.57
N SER A 103 -3.27 2.67 18.51
CA SER A 103 -2.24 2.69 17.45
C SER A 103 -1.64 4.08 17.28
N SER A 104 -0.31 4.16 17.37
CA SER A 104 0.43 5.35 16.95
C SER A 104 0.46 5.50 15.42
N GLY A 105 0.40 4.40 14.68
CA GLY A 105 0.57 4.35 13.23
C GLY A 105 1.87 3.65 12.83
N LEU A 106 2.19 3.68 11.54
CA LEU A 106 3.43 3.10 10.98
C LEU A 106 4.22 4.17 10.22
N THR A 107 5.54 4.04 10.24
CA THR A 107 6.40 4.69 9.24
C THR A 107 6.25 4.01 7.87
N LEU A 108 6.76 4.63 6.80
CA LEU A 108 6.80 3.97 5.47
C LEU A 108 7.66 2.71 5.52
N TYR A 109 8.80 2.77 6.21
CA TYR A 109 9.70 1.64 6.39
C TYR A 109 9.04 0.49 7.17
N GLU A 110 8.33 0.77 8.27
CA GLU A 110 7.62 -0.26 9.04
C GLU A 110 6.49 -0.91 8.22
N MET A 111 5.78 -0.13 7.39
CA MET A 111 4.79 -0.69 6.45
C MET A 111 5.48 -1.60 5.41
N ALA A 112 6.62 -1.20 4.88
CA ALA A 112 7.38 -2.00 3.91
C ALA A 112 7.91 -3.31 4.52
N GLU A 113 8.45 -3.28 5.74
CA GLU A 113 8.89 -4.48 6.46
C GLU A 113 7.70 -5.38 6.81
N LEU A 114 6.54 -4.82 7.17
CA LEU A 114 5.30 -5.59 7.35
C LEU A 114 4.92 -6.33 6.07
N MET A 115 4.88 -5.64 4.93
CA MET A 115 4.61 -6.24 3.62
C MET A 115 5.61 -7.34 3.27
N LYS A 116 6.91 -7.08 3.42
CA LYS A 116 7.96 -8.07 3.17
C LYS A 116 7.83 -9.29 4.07
N SER A 117 7.43 -9.10 5.34
CA SER A 117 7.18 -10.22 6.26
C SER A 117 6.01 -11.11 5.83
N TYR A 118 5.19 -10.63 4.89
CA TYR A 118 4.12 -11.37 4.22
C TYR A 118 4.50 -11.85 2.82
N GLY A 119 5.79 -11.90 2.47
CA GLY A 119 6.23 -12.40 1.16
C GLY A 119 5.77 -11.57 -0.03
N VAL A 120 5.36 -10.32 0.21
CA VAL A 120 4.90 -9.42 -0.85
C VAL A 120 6.02 -9.16 -1.85
N MET A 121 5.71 -9.35 -3.14
CA MET A 121 6.68 -9.10 -4.22
C MET A 121 6.71 -7.62 -4.63
N THR A 122 5.53 -7.00 -4.73
CA THR A 122 5.38 -5.58 -5.06
C THR A 122 4.33 -4.93 -4.17
N GLY A 123 4.71 -3.84 -3.51
CA GLY A 123 3.83 -3.07 -2.62
C GLY A 123 4.03 -1.57 -2.79
N TYR A 124 2.95 -0.80 -2.72
CA TYR A 124 2.93 0.62 -3.05
C TYR A 124 2.15 1.43 -2.03
N ASN A 125 2.70 2.57 -1.62
CA ASN A 125 2.04 3.49 -0.68
C ASN A 125 0.92 4.29 -1.38
N LEU A 126 -0.21 4.45 -0.71
CA LEU A 126 -1.31 5.33 -1.12
C LEU A 126 -1.43 6.52 -0.16
N ASN A 127 -2.45 7.36 -0.35
CA ASN A 127 -2.67 8.45 0.58
C ASN A 127 -2.99 7.94 1.99
N GLY A 128 -2.24 8.46 2.98
CA GLY A 128 -2.34 8.09 4.38
C GLY A 128 -2.98 9.19 5.22
N GLY A 129 -2.57 9.26 6.49
CA GLY A 129 -3.00 10.30 7.41
C GLY A 129 -4.52 10.29 7.63
N ASP A 130 -5.12 11.47 7.70
CA ASP A 130 -6.54 11.64 8.02
C ASP A 130 -7.47 11.04 6.95
N SER A 131 -6.94 10.73 5.76
CA SER A 131 -7.70 10.06 4.69
C SER A 131 -7.76 8.54 4.82
N SER A 132 -6.97 7.93 5.72
CA SER A 132 -6.90 6.47 5.86
C SER A 132 -8.23 5.91 6.38
N THR A 133 -9.03 5.37 5.47
CA THR A 133 -10.39 4.89 5.74
C THR A 133 -10.63 3.59 4.99
N MET A 134 -11.02 2.53 5.72
CA MET A 134 -11.48 1.27 5.14
C MET A 134 -12.99 1.15 5.33
N TYR A 135 -13.71 1.02 4.23
CA TYR A 135 -15.17 0.86 4.20
C TYR A 135 -15.54 -0.50 3.64
N SER A 136 -16.35 -1.25 4.39
CA SER A 136 -16.80 -2.58 4.00
C SER A 136 -18.23 -2.82 4.49
N ASN A 137 -19.06 -3.45 3.66
CA ASN A 137 -20.45 -3.79 3.98
C ASN A 137 -21.28 -2.65 4.58
N GLY A 138 -21.17 -1.46 4.00
CA GLY A 138 -21.96 -0.31 4.42
C GLY A 138 -21.38 0.47 5.60
N GLN A 139 -20.21 0.07 6.14
CA GLN A 139 -19.66 0.65 7.36
C GLN A 139 -18.16 0.92 7.25
N VAL A 140 -17.69 1.94 7.97
CA VAL A 140 -16.26 2.16 8.21
C VAL A 140 -15.80 1.15 9.25
N ILE A 141 -14.75 0.38 8.95
CA ILE A 141 -14.27 -0.72 9.79
C ILE A 141 -12.93 -0.45 10.49
N ASN A 142 -12.28 0.68 10.19
CA ASN A 142 -11.10 1.17 10.91
C ASN A 142 -11.45 2.35 11.83
N LYS A 143 -10.44 3.00 12.44
CA LYS A 143 -10.60 4.17 13.31
C LYS A 143 -9.95 5.42 12.68
N PRO A 144 -10.60 6.07 11.68
CA PRO A 144 -10.07 7.28 11.07
C PRO A 144 -9.85 8.39 12.10
N THR A 145 -8.73 9.09 11.99
CA THR A 145 -8.44 10.27 12.79
C THR A 145 -8.51 11.52 11.92
N HIS A 146 -9.07 12.61 12.45
CA HIS A 146 -9.23 13.89 11.73
C HIS A 146 -8.46 15.02 12.43
N LYS A 147 -7.63 14.67 13.42
CA LYS A 147 -6.89 15.60 14.26
C LYS A 147 -5.44 15.12 14.35
N ARG A 148 -4.48 15.96 13.96
CA ARG A 148 -3.07 15.76 14.31
C ARG A 148 -2.92 15.86 15.82
N LYS A 149 -2.98 14.73 16.54
CA LYS A 149 -2.50 14.65 17.92
C LYS A 149 -1.00 14.34 17.87
N GLN A 150 -0.18 15.33 18.15
CA GLN A 150 1.24 15.08 18.46
C GLN A 150 1.33 14.36 19.81
N ASN A 151 2.19 13.35 19.87
CA ASN A 151 2.67 12.62 21.04
C ASN A 151 1.69 11.65 21.71
N LEU A 152 1.74 10.36 21.35
CA LEU A 152 1.51 9.24 22.27
C LEU A 152 2.35 8.01 21.85
N ARG A 153 3.51 7.78 22.50
CA ARG A 153 4.22 6.50 22.43
C ARG A 153 3.75 5.60 23.59
N LYS A 154 3.13 4.45 23.27
CA LYS A 154 3.04 3.27 24.16
C LYS A 154 3.31 2.00 23.33
N GLY A 155 4.43 1.33 23.59
CA GLY A 155 4.98 0.22 22.79
C GLY A 155 4.29 -1.16 22.94
N GLY A 156 3.03 -1.22 23.40
CA GLY A 156 2.37 -2.50 23.72
C GLY A 156 1.54 -3.12 22.58
N GLU A 157 0.91 -2.31 21.73
CA GLU A 157 -0.09 -2.81 20.77
C GLU A 157 0.48 -3.26 19.41
N ARG A 158 1.73 -2.90 19.11
CA ARG A 158 2.46 -3.24 17.87
C ARG A 158 2.46 -4.76 17.57
N TYR A 159 2.47 -5.61 18.58
CA TYR A 159 2.53 -7.07 18.42
C TYR A 159 1.19 -7.75 18.12
N ARG A 160 0.05 -7.11 18.45
CA ARG A 160 -1.27 -7.74 18.30
C ARG A 160 -1.78 -7.66 16.86
N LEU A 161 -1.56 -6.55 16.18
CA LEU A 161 -1.95 -6.34 14.79
C LEU A 161 -1.18 -7.26 13.83
N HIS A 162 0.14 -7.40 14.05
CA HIS A 162 1.00 -8.33 13.31
C HIS A 162 0.49 -9.77 13.34
N ARG A 163 0.00 -10.22 14.52
CA ARG A 163 -0.51 -11.59 14.71
C ARG A 163 -1.85 -11.83 13.99
N LEU A 164 -2.76 -10.85 14.00
CA LEU A 164 -4.06 -10.98 13.35
C LEU A 164 -3.94 -10.98 11.83
N LEU A 165 -3.11 -10.10 11.27
CA LEU A 165 -2.85 -10.03 9.83
C LEU A 165 -2.11 -11.28 9.31
N LYS A 166 -1.14 -11.81 10.07
CA LYS A 166 -0.50 -13.11 9.77
C LYS A 166 -1.52 -14.24 9.58
N ASN A 167 -2.48 -14.34 10.49
CA ASN A 167 -3.49 -15.41 10.45
C ASN A 167 -4.47 -15.26 9.28
N LEU A 168 -4.87 -14.03 8.94
CA LEU A 168 -5.77 -13.76 7.82
C LEU A 168 -5.10 -14.06 6.47
N LEU A 169 -3.83 -13.72 6.31
CA LEU A 169 -3.08 -13.97 5.08
C LEU A 169 -2.76 -15.46 4.91
N ALA A 170 -2.40 -16.16 6.00
CA ALA A 170 -2.20 -17.61 5.98
C ALA A 170 -3.46 -18.40 5.57
N SER A 171 -4.67 -17.85 5.77
CA SER A 171 -5.93 -18.51 5.39
C SER A 171 -6.46 -18.11 4.01
N THR A 172 -5.86 -17.11 3.34
CA THR A 172 -6.40 -16.52 2.10
C THR A 172 -5.56 -16.86 0.86
N PHE A 173 -4.27 -17.17 1.03
CA PHE A 173 -3.32 -17.42 -0.06
C PHE A 173 -2.91 -18.90 -0.09
N SER A 174 -2.89 -19.51 -1.28
CA SER A 174 -2.45 -20.90 -1.49
C SER A 174 -1.38 -20.97 -2.59
N PRO A 175 -0.19 -21.54 -2.32
CA PRO A 175 0.20 -22.11 -1.03
C PRO A 175 0.31 -21.02 0.04
N PRO A 176 0.04 -21.35 1.32
CA PRO A 176 0.21 -20.40 2.40
C PRO A 176 1.63 -19.86 2.34
N ILE A 177 1.77 -18.55 2.46
CA ILE A 177 3.08 -17.90 2.60
C ILE A 177 3.68 -18.44 3.89
N LEU A 178 4.50 -19.49 3.75
CA LEU A 178 5.21 -20.15 4.83
C LEU A 178 6.26 -19.16 5.37
N VAL A 179 6.05 -18.71 6.61
CA VAL A 179 7.06 -18.02 7.42
C VAL A 179 7.97 -19.06 8.07
#